data_AF-A0A7Z1N0C1-F1
#
_entry.id   AF-A0A7Z1N0C1-F1
#
_cell.length_a   1.000
_cell.length_b   1.000
_cell.length_c   1.000
_cell.angle_alpha   90.00
_cell.angle_beta   90.00
_cell.angle_gamma   90.00
#
_symmetry.space_group_name_H-M   'P 1'
#
loop_
_entity.id
_entity.type
_entity.pdbx_description
1 polymer ?
#
loop_
_entity_poly.entity_id
_entity_poly.type
_entity_poly.pdbx_seq_one_letter_code
_entity_poly.pdbx_strand_id
1 'polypeptide(L)'
;QYDYAINLANNVLDKENGTNKDANIIIGMIQNMDDARALLNGIERLKDAQTKAHNDIKDTLKRQLDEIEHANATSNSKAKAKQMVNEEARKAFSNINHATSNDLVNQAKDEGQSAIEHIHADELPKAKLDANQMIDQKVEDINHLI
;
A
#
# COMPACT_ATOMS: atom_id res chain seq x y z
N GLN A 1 0.19 -32.72 -4.24
CA GLN A 1 0.39 -32.84 -5.71
C GLN A 1 1.82 -32.47 -6.10
N TYR A 2 2.37 -31.35 -5.63
CA TYR A 2 3.81 -31.01 -5.81
C TYR A 2 4.76 -32.10 -5.28
N ASP A 3 4.57 -32.55 -4.04
CA ASP A 3 5.42 -33.61 -3.44
C ASP A 3 5.29 -34.98 -4.13
N TYR A 4 4.16 -35.21 -4.80
CA TYR A 4 3.92 -36.43 -5.58
C TYR A 4 4.69 -36.37 -6.91
N ALA A 5 4.69 -35.21 -7.59
CA ALA A 5 5.44 -35.00 -8.82
C ALA A 5 6.96 -35.12 -8.59
N ILE A 6 7.48 -34.56 -7.49
CA ILE A 6 8.90 -34.65 -7.12
C ILE A 6 9.31 -36.10 -6.78
N ASN A 7 8.52 -36.82 -5.97
CA ASN A 7 8.82 -38.21 -5.59
C ASN A 7 8.84 -39.15 -6.81
N LEU A 8 7.95 -38.93 -7.77
CA LEU A 8 7.88 -39.73 -8.98
C LEU A 8 9.05 -39.42 -9.92
N ALA A 9 9.41 -38.14 -10.10
CA ALA A 9 10.57 -37.72 -10.90
C ALA A 9 11.89 -38.29 -10.37
N ASN A 10 12.08 -38.26 -9.04
CA ASN A 10 13.26 -38.84 -8.38
C ASN A 10 13.35 -40.37 -8.58
N ASN A 11 12.23 -41.07 -8.63
CA ASN A 11 12.19 -42.52 -8.88
C ASN A 11 12.51 -42.91 -10.34
N VAL A 12 12.36 -41.99 -11.29
CA VAL A 12 12.52 -42.28 -12.73
C VAL A 12 13.88 -41.85 -13.28
N LEU A 13 14.57 -40.94 -12.59
CA LEU A 13 15.94 -40.52 -12.91
C LEU A 13 17.03 -41.38 -12.24
N ASP A 14 16.64 -42.33 -11.38
CA ASP A 14 17.57 -43.27 -10.74
C ASP A 14 18.20 -44.19 -11.79
N LYS A 15 19.52 -44.04 -12.00
CA LYS A 15 20.29 -44.76 -13.03
C LYS A 15 20.70 -46.16 -12.59
N GLU A 16 20.58 -46.51 -11.31
CA GLU A 16 20.95 -47.84 -10.79
C GLU A 16 19.77 -48.82 -10.79
N ASN A 17 18.55 -48.34 -10.49
CA ASN A 17 17.34 -49.18 -10.38
C ASN A 17 16.14 -48.71 -11.23
N GLY A 18 16.27 -47.63 -12.01
CA GLY A 18 15.21 -47.13 -12.87
C GLY A 18 14.95 -48.05 -14.05
N THR A 19 13.69 -48.47 -14.22
CA THR A 19 13.26 -49.10 -15.48
C THR A 19 13.37 -48.06 -16.61
N ASN A 20 13.81 -48.47 -17.81
CA ASN A 20 13.81 -47.61 -18.99
C ASN A 20 12.34 -47.31 -19.36
N LYS A 21 11.76 -46.27 -18.75
CA LYS A 21 10.32 -46.01 -18.82
C LYS A 21 9.97 -45.29 -20.11
N ASP A 22 8.88 -45.76 -20.72
CA ASP A 22 8.21 -45.18 -21.89
C ASP A 22 8.18 -43.65 -21.86
N ALA A 23 8.43 -43.02 -23.01
CA ALA A 23 8.40 -41.55 -23.19
C ALA A 23 7.10 -40.91 -22.66
N ASN A 24 5.99 -41.66 -22.66
CA ASN A 24 4.69 -41.23 -22.13
C ASN A 24 4.73 -40.93 -20.61
N ILE A 25 5.54 -41.63 -19.83
CA ILE A 25 5.68 -41.39 -18.38
C ILE A 25 6.45 -40.09 -18.13
N ILE A 26 7.50 -39.83 -18.92
CA ILE A 26 8.27 -38.58 -18.87
C ILE A 26 7.38 -37.38 -19.25
N ILE A 27 6.55 -37.52 -20.29
CA ILE A 27 5.57 -36.50 -20.70
C ILE A 27 4.58 -36.19 -19.57
N GLY A 28 4.05 -37.21 -18.89
CA GLY A 28 3.15 -37.02 -17.75
C GLY A 28 3.82 -36.33 -16.54
N MET A 29 5.12 -36.54 -16.33
CA MET A 29 5.87 -35.81 -15.29
C MET A 29 6.03 -34.33 -15.60
N ILE A 30 6.35 -34.01 -16.85
CA ILE A 30 6.48 -32.62 -17.32
C ILE A 30 5.15 -31.89 -17.12
N GLN A 31 4.03 -32.49 -17.49
CA GLN A 31 2.68 -31.92 -17.28
C GLN A 31 2.38 -31.65 -15.80
N ASN A 32 2.64 -32.62 -14.92
CA ASN A 32 2.42 -32.43 -13.48
C ASN A 32 3.33 -31.33 -12.88
N MET A 33 4.55 -31.18 -13.39
CA MET A 33 5.46 -30.10 -13.00
C MET A 33 4.96 -28.74 -13.48
N ASP A 34 4.44 -28.67 -14.71
CA ASP A 34 3.84 -27.45 -15.27
C ASP A 34 2.58 -27.04 -14.50
N ASP A 35 1.70 -27.99 -14.14
CA ASP A 35 0.52 -27.75 -13.32
C ASP A 35 0.91 -27.25 -11.92
N ALA A 36 1.91 -27.87 -11.28
CA ALA A 36 2.37 -27.45 -9.97
C ALA A 36 3.05 -26.07 -10.02
N ARG A 37 3.75 -25.76 -11.11
CA ARG A 37 4.34 -24.44 -11.38
C ARG A 37 3.25 -23.39 -11.61
N ALA A 38 2.17 -23.73 -12.30
CA ALA A 38 1.00 -22.85 -12.49
C ALA A 38 0.28 -22.59 -11.15
N LEU A 39 0.19 -23.59 -10.27
CA LEU A 39 -0.34 -23.42 -8.91
C LEU A 39 0.59 -22.60 -8.00
N LEU A 40 1.90 -22.61 -8.26
CA LEU A 40 2.93 -21.81 -7.58
C LEU A 40 3.09 -20.41 -8.19
N ASN A 41 1.99 -19.78 -8.65
CA ASN A 41 1.94 -18.44 -9.24
C ASN A 41 2.29 -17.29 -8.27
N GLY A 42 3.27 -17.48 -7.38
CA GLY A 42 3.68 -16.53 -6.35
C GLY A 42 4.07 -15.16 -6.89
N ILE A 43 4.65 -15.08 -8.10
CA ILE A 43 4.96 -13.80 -8.76
C ILE A 43 3.67 -13.04 -9.11
N GLU A 44 2.67 -13.74 -9.66
CA GLU A 44 1.38 -13.15 -10.00
C GLU A 44 0.63 -12.72 -8.74
N ARG A 45 0.58 -13.60 -7.73
CA ARG A 45 -0.04 -13.30 -6.43
C ARG A 45 0.62 -12.12 -5.71
N LEU A 46 1.94 -11.98 -5.80
CA LEU A 46 2.67 -10.84 -5.26
C LEU A 46 2.29 -9.56 -6.00
N LYS A 47 2.23 -9.60 -7.34
CA LYS A 47 1.84 -8.46 -8.17
C LYS A 47 0.40 -8.02 -7.89
N ASP A 48 -0.51 -8.96 -7.67
CA ASP A 48 -1.90 -8.68 -7.28
C ASP A 48 -1.96 -8.03 -5.90
N ALA A 49 -1.20 -8.55 -4.93
CA ALA A 49 -1.10 -7.96 -3.60
C ALA A 49 -0.56 -6.52 -3.67
N GLN A 50 0.51 -6.29 -4.45
CA GLN A 50 1.05 -4.95 -4.68
C GLN A 50 0.01 -4.02 -5.30
N THR A 51 -0.71 -4.50 -6.33
CA THR A 51 -1.75 -3.71 -7.01
C THR A 51 -2.87 -3.32 -6.05
N LYS A 52 -3.34 -4.26 -5.22
CA LYS A 52 -4.33 -3.97 -4.19
C LYS A 52 -3.82 -2.95 -3.17
N ALA A 53 -2.61 -3.13 -2.65
CA ALA A 53 -2.00 -2.20 -1.70
C ALA A 53 -1.81 -0.79 -2.29
N HIS A 54 -1.45 -0.67 -3.57
CA HIS A 54 -1.40 0.61 -4.28
C HIS A 54 -2.76 1.32 -4.29
N ASN A 55 -3.84 0.60 -4.54
CA ASN A 55 -5.18 1.18 -4.53
C ASN A 55 -5.60 1.59 -3.12
N ASP A 56 -5.32 0.75 -2.11
CA ASP A 56 -5.61 1.08 -0.71
C ASP A 56 -4.88 2.37 -0.28
N ILE A 57 -3.60 2.56 -0.66
CA ILE A 57 -2.85 3.81 -0.40
C ILE A 57 -3.43 5.00 -1.18
N LYS A 58 -3.86 4.83 -2.43
CA LYS A 58 -4.50 5.91 -3.20
C LYS A 58 -5.80 6.39 -2.55
N ASP A 59 -6.61 5.46 -2.05
CA ASP A 59 -7.86 5.78 -1.39
C ASP A 59 -7.62 6.48 -0.05
N THR A 60 -6.66 6.00 0.76
CA THR A 60 -6.23 6.68 1.99
C THR A 60 -5.70 8.08 1.69
N LEU A 61 -4.83 8.24 0.68
CA LEU A 61 -4.31 9.54 0.24
C LEU A 61 -5.44 10.50 -0.14
N LYS A 62 -6.39 10.04 -0.97
CA LYS A 62 -7.53 10.86 -1.40
C LYS A 62 -8.36 11.34 -0.20
N ARG A 63 -8.69 10.44 0.72
CA ARG A 63 -9.45 10.77 1.93
C ARG A 63 -8.71 11.78 2.80
N GLN A 64 -7.41 11.60 3.00
CA GLN A 64 -6.61 12.52 3.82
C GLN A 64 -6.46 13.90 3.19
N LEU A 65 -6.30 13.99 1.86
CA LEU A 65 -6.25 15.26 1.15
C LEU A 65 -7.58 16.03 1.25
N ASP A 66 -8.70 15.32 1.21
CA ASP A 66 -10.04 15.89 1.38
C ASP A 66 -10.25 16.41 2.81
N GLU A 67 -9.84 15.65 3.82
CA GLU A 67 -9.86 16.09 5.22
C GLU A 67 -9.04 17.39 5.42
N ILE A 68 -7.81 17.43 4.88
CA ILE A 68 -6.95 18.62 4.96
C ILE A 68 -7.55 19.82 4.22
N GLU A 69 -8.24 19.60 3.10
CA GLU A 69 -8.90 20.68 2.37
C GLU A 69 -10.01 21.33 3.19
N HIS A 70 -10.76 20.53 3.96
CA HIS A 70 -11.89 20.99 4.78
C HIS A 70 -11.51 21.42 6.20
N ALA A 71 -10.26 21.21 6.64
CA ALA A 71 -9.78 21.64 7.95
C ALA A 71 -9.92 23.16 8.18
N ASN A 72 -10.15 23.58 9.43
CA ASN A 72 -10.18 25.00 9.80
C ASN A 72 -8.75 25.53 10.01
N ALA A 73 -7.95 25.46 8.95
CA ALA A 73 -6.55 25.83 8.95
C ALA A 73 -6.25 26.94 7.94
N THR A 74 -5.11 27.61 8.10
CA THR A 74 -4.65 28.58 7.11
C THR A 74 -4.24 27.89 5.81
N SER A 75 -4.28 28.61 4.68
CA SER A 75 -3.83 28.07 3.39
C SER A 75 -2.40 27.53 3.43
N ASN A 76 -1.51 28.17 4.20
CA ASN A 76 -0.14 27.72 4.39
C ASN A 76 -0.06 26.41 5.17
N SER A 77 -0.81 26.28 6.28
CA SER A 77 -0.90 25.03 7.04
C SER A 77 -1.40 23.88 6.17
N LYS A 78 -2.46 24.12 5.37
CA LYS A 78 -3.03 23.13 4.45
C LYS A 78 -2.01 22.72 3.38
N ALA A 79 -1.34 23.68 2.74
CA ALA A 79 -0.34 23.40 1.71
C ALA A 79 0.80 22.53 2.24
N LYS A 80 1.30 22.82 3.45
CA LYS A 80 2.35 22.02 4.10
C LYS A 80 1.87 20.60 4.40
N ALA A 81 0.68 20.44 4.98
CA ALA A 81 0.13 19.12 5.28
C ALA A 81 -0.08 18.29 4.00
N LYS A 82 -0.63 18.89 2.94
CA LYS A 82 -0.77 18.22 1.63
C LYS A 82 0.56 17.79 1.05
N GLN A 83 1.60 18.62 1.16
CA GLN A 83 2.94 18.24 0.70
C GLN A 83 3.46 17.01 1.44
N MET A 84 3.36 17.00 2.78
CA MET A 84 3.81 15.89 3.62
C MET A 84 3.04 14.59 3.31
N VAL A 85 1.71 14.66 3.20
CA VAL A 85 0.86 13.52 2.84
C VAL A 85 1.25 12.93 1.47
N ASN A 86 1.50 13.79 0.47
CA ASN A 86 1.96 13.32 -0.84
C ASN A 86 3.37 12.71 -0.79
N GLU A 87 4.24 13.17 0.11
CA GLU A 87 5.57 12.59 0.29
C GLU A 87 5.50 11.19 0.93
N GLU A 88 4.72 11.03 1.99
CA GLU A 88 4.52 9.74 2.65
C GLU A 88 3.83 8.73 1.71
N ALA A 89 2.87 9.17 0.90
CA ALA A 89 2.28 8.30 -0.12
C ALA A 89 3.31 7.81 -1.16
N ARG A 90 4.24 8.67 -1.60
CA ARG A 90 5.33 8.26 -2.51
C ARG A 90 6.26 7.24 -1.85
N LYS A 91 6.59 7.42 -0.57
CA LYS A 91 7.40 6.46 0.20
C LYS A 91 6.68 5.11 0.30
N ALA A 92 5.39 5.10 0.65
CA ALA A 92 4.57 3.90 0.72
C ALA A 92 4.53 3.15 -0.63
N PHE A 93 4.26 3.85 -1.73
CA PHE A 93 4.29 3.26 -3.07
C PHE A 93 5.65 2.65 -3.43
N SER A 94 6.75 3.33 -3.07
CA SER A 94 8.10 2.80 -3.27
C SER A 94 8.33 1.53 -2.46
N ASN A 95 7.93 1.50 -1.19
CA ASN A 95 8.11 0.34 -0.32
C ASN A 95 7.28 -0.87 -0.81
N ILE A 96 6.03 -0.64 -1.24
CA ILE A 96 5.17 -1.68 -1.83
C ILE A 96 5.82 -2.26 -3.10
N ASN A 97 6.38 -1.42 -3.97
CA ASN A 97 7.04 -1.88 -5.20
C ASN A 97 8.30 -2.73 -4.93
N HIS A 98 9.03 -2.44 -3.86
CA HIS A 98 10.23 -3.18 -3.47
C HIS A 98 9.96 -4.42 -2.62
N ALA A 99 8.73 -4.59 -2.10
CA ALA A 99 8.36 -5.74 -1.30
C ALA A 99 8.45 -7.05 -2.12
N THR A 100 9.12 -8.06 -1.55
CA THR A 100 9.38 -9.35 -2.22
C THR A 100 8.45 -10.47 -1.76
N SER A 101 7.54 -10.18 -0.83
CA SER A 101 6.53 -11.11 -0.31
C SER A 101 5.23 -10.39 0.01
N ASN A 102 4.14 -11.15 0.10
CA ASN A 102 2.83 -10.59 0.46
C ASN A 102 2.83 -9.99 1.87
N ASP A 103 3.59 -10.55 2.81
CA ASP A 103 3.71 -10.02 4.16
C ASP A 103 4.40 -8.66 4.16
N LEU A 104 5.48 -8.51 3.39
CA LEU A 104 6.16 -7.23 3.22
C LEU A 104 5.28 -6.20 2.50
N VAL A 105 4.45 -6.63 1.55
CA VAL A 105 3.45 -5.74 0.91
C VAL A 105 2.44 -5.25 1.95
N ASN A 106 1.91 -6.15 2.77
CA ASN A 106 0.94 -5.79 3.81
C ASN A 106 1.55 -4.84 4.84
N GLN A 107 2.77 -5.12 5.31
CA GLN A 107 3.49 -4.25 6.23
C GLN A 107 3.73 -2.85 5.64
N ALA A 108 4.26 -2.77 4.41
CA ALA A 108 4.51 -1.48 3.74
C ALA A 108 3.22 -0.68 3.53
N LYS A 109 2.11 -1.36 3.25
CA LYS A 109 0.78 -0.76 3.12
C LYS A 109 0.29 -0.22 4.46
N ASP A 110 0.33 -1.03 5.53
CA ASP A 110 -0.15 -0.64 6.86
C ASP A 110 0.68 0.53 7.44
N GLU A 111 2.01 0.47 7.32
CA GLU A 111 2.91 1.57 7.71
C GLU A 111 2.63 2.84 6.89
N GLY A 112 2.46 2.70 5.58
CA GLY A 112 2.13 3.81 4.68
C GLY A 112 0.78 4.47 5.00
N GLN A 113 -0.25 3.67 5.28
CA GLN A 113 -1.56 4.19 5.68
C GLN A 113 -1.46 4.96 7.00
N SER A 114 -0.81 4.38 8.02
CA SER A 114 -0.63 5.06 9.31
C SER A 114 0.16 6.36 9.18
N ALA A 115 1.23 6.39 8.38
CA ALA A 115 2.03 7.59 8.16
C ALA A 115 1.22 8.71 7.48
N ILE A 116 0.40 8.37 6.49
CA ILE A 116 -0.49 9.33 5.81
C ILE A 116 -1.57 9.86 6.77
N GLU A 117 -2.23 8.96 7.50
CA GLU A 117 -3.36 9.28 8.37
C GLU A 117 -2.99 10.15 9.57
N HIS A 118 -1.74 10.09 10.04
CA HIS A 118 -1.27 10.92 11.13
C HIS A 118 -0.95 12.37 10.74
N ILE A 119 -1.03 12.75 9.46
CA ILE A 119 -0.71 14.10 9.00
C ILE A 119 -1.99 14.93 8.87
N HIS A 120 -2.11 15.97 9.70
CA HIS A 120 -3.22 16.93 9.67
C HIS A 120 -2.73 18.36 9.45
N ALA A 121 -3.62 19.26 9.02
CA ALA A 121 -3.31 20.68 8.95
C ALA A 121 -3.29 21.31 10.36
N ASP A 122 -2.34 22.21 10.60
CA ASP A 122 -2.30 22.97 11.86
C ASP A 122 -3.38 24.07 11.85
N GLU A 123 -4.39 23.90 12.70
CA GLU A 123 -5.54 24.79 12.86
C GLU A 123 -5.28 25.96 13.82
N LEU A 124 -4.26 25.87 14.69
CA LEU A 124 -3.97 26.91 15.69
C LEU A 124 -3.74 28.30 15.08
N PRO A 125 -3.01 28.45 13.95
CA PRO A 125 -2.82 29.77 13.33
C PRO A 125 -4.13 30.41 12.86
N LYS A 126 -5.08 29.60 12.37
CA LYS A 126 -6.39 30.09 11.91
C LYS A 126 -7.28 30.47 13.09
N ALA A 127 -7.31 29.65 14.13
CA ALA A 127 -8.05 29.95 15.36
C ALA A 127 -7.59 31.28 16.00
N LYS A 128 -6.28 31.58 15.99
CA LYS A 128 -5.74 32.86 16.46
C LYS A 128 -6.19 34.04 15.60
N LEU A 129 -6.18 33.89 14.28
CA LEU A 129 -6.65 34.92 13.35
C LEU A 129 -8.14 35.23 13.57
N ASP A 130 -8.95 34.18 13.70
CA ASP A 130 -10.39 34.31 13.91
C ASP A 130 -10.72 35.01 15.23
N ALA A 131 -10.01 34.64 16.30
CA ALA A 131 -10.15 35.29 17.61
C ALA A 131 -9.81 36.79 17.55
N ASN A 132 -8.74 37.17 16.84
CA ASN A 132 -8.36 38.57 16.68
C ASN A 132 -9.42 39.34 15.89
N GLN A 133 -9.92 38.79 14.78
CA GLN A 133 -10.98 39.42 13.98
C GLN A 133 -12.26 39.63 14.80
N MET A 134 -12.63 38.66 15.64
CA MET A 134 -13.78 38.80 16.55
C MET A 134 -13.59 39.91 17.58
N ILE A 135 -12.37 40.11 18.08
CA ILE A 135 -12.05 41.18 19.02
C ILE A 135 -12.12 42.53 18.29
N ASP A 136 -11.51 42.64 17.12
CA ASP A 136 -11.52 43.87 16.32
C ASP A 136 -12.96 44.31 15.99
N GLN A 137 -13.81 43.38 15.55
CA GLN A 137 -15.23 43.65 15.30
C GLN A 137 -15.96 44.16 16.54
N LYS A 138 -15.73 43.55 17.71
CA LYS A 138 -16.34 44.01 18.97
C LYS A 138 -15.88 45.40 19.37
N VAL A 139 -14.62 45.75 19.11
CA VAL A 139 -14.09 47.09 19.38
C VAL A 139 -14.74 48.12 18.46
N GLU A 140 -14.90 47.82 17.17
CA GLU A 140 -15.64 48.67 16.23
C GLU A 140 -17.10 48.86 16.65
N ASP A 141 -17.80 47.78 17.01
CA ASP A 141 -19.19 47.83 17.46
C ASP A 141 -19.34 48.73 18.70
N ILE A 142 -18.41 48.66 19.66
CA ILE A 142 -18.40 49.54 20.84
C ILE A 142 -18.17 50.99 20.43
N ASN A 143 -17.22 51.27 19.54
CA ASN A 143 -16.93 52.63 19.09
C ASN A 143 -18.12 53.25 18.34
N HIS A 144 -18.98 52.46 17.70
CA HIS A 144 -20.21 52.94 17.07
C HIS A 144 -21.35 53.24 18.06
N LEU A 145 -21.23 52.81 19.32
CA LEU A 145 -22.25 52.99 20.37
C LEU A 145 -21.98 54.22 21.28
N ILE A 146 -20.83 54.88 21.13
CA ILE A 146 -20.37 56.01 21.97
C ILE A 146 -20.31 57.28 21.12
#